data_AF-A0A251RIH3-F1
#
_entry.id   AF-A0A251RIH3-F1
#
_cell.length_a   1.000
_cell.length_b   1.000
_cell.length_c   1.000
_cell.angle_alpha   90.00
_cell.angle_beta   90.00
_cell.angle_gamma   90.00
#
_symmetry.space_group_name_H-M   'P 1'
#
loop_
_entity.id
_entity.type
_entity.pdbx_description
1 polymer ?
#
loop_
_entity_poly.entity_id
_entity_poly.type
_entity_poly.pdbx_seq_one_letter_code
_entity_poly.pdbx_strand_id
1 'polypeptide(L)'
;MNCTAFNLTPSSPFFPEKNSRLIARTRTHDFGFTGKRLKRCRMVAMATSLELELPLLPFSLNEVLVPSESKTLHLYEARYLGLLEEVERLEVGALVSIRGIGRVKIVKFVQADPYLKGVVIPVQDRVPDSVSKLHPKVMQVKEALYSLNSLEIKLKAPKEAQLQTRIANSLMWTEKELLLHCNEAFFPSLAERVSFAALQPISGSTESELLKLQQEKLRAMDLRDSFQRLDNSLEFVKDNISRVAAKLAIQSVEMQ
;
A
#
# COMPACT_ATOMS: atom_id res chain seq x y z
N MET A 1 -5.45 4.85 20.89
CA MET A 1 -5.79 5.26 19.51
C MET A 1 -4.53 5.10 18.68
N ASN A 2 -4.51 4.18 17.70
CA ASN A 2 -3.36 3.99 16.82
C ASN A 2 -3.62 4.82 15.56
N CYS A 3 -2.88 5.91 15.38
CA CYS A 3 -2.98 6.73 14.17
C CYS A 3 -1.86 6.30 13.20
N THR A 4 -2.20 6.16 11.92
CA THR A 4 -1.22 5.82 10.87
C THR A 4 -0.73 7.11 10.24
N ALA A 5 0.59 7.25 10.04
CA ALA A 5 1.16 8.43 9.38
C ALA A 5 1.45 8.14 7.92
N PHE A 6 1.18 9.11 7.05
CA PHE A 6 1.24 8.92 5.60
C PHE A 6 2.19 9.91 4.94
N ASN A 7 2.93 9.41 3.97
CA ASN A 7 3.49 10.22 2.88
C ASN A 7 2.74 9.80 1.61
N LEU A 8 2.02 10.73 1.00
CA LEU A 8 1.07 10.46 -0.07
C LEU A 8 1.76 10.66 -1.42
N THR A 9 1.85 9.61 -2.22
CA THR A 9 2.15 9.74 -3.65
C THR A 9 1.01 9.26 -4.51
N PRO A 10 0.73 9.95 -5.64
CA PRO A 10 -0.28 9.52 -6.57
C PRO A 10 0.23 8.28 -7.33
N SER A 11 -0.51 7.17 -7.25
CA SER A 11 -0.38 6.08 -8.21
C SER A 11 -1.41 6.28 -9.32
N SER A 12 -0.96 6.40 -10.57
CA SER A 12 -1.85 6.51 -11.72
C SER A 12 -2.74 5.26 -11.85
N PRO A 13 -4.05 5.41 -12.14
CA PRO A 13 -4.89 4.30 -12.53
C PRO A 13 -4.54 3.89 -13.98
N PHE A 14 -4.15 2.63 -14.16
CA PHE A 14 -4.04 2.01 -15.49
C PHE A 14 -5.43 1.93 -16.12
N PHE A 15 -5.65 2.65 -17.23
CA PHE A 15 -6.79 2.43 -18.12
C PHE A 15 -6.36 1.58 -19.33
N PRO A 16 -7.22 0.67 -19.81
CA PRO A 16 -6.96 -0.07 -21.04
C PRO A 16 -7.13 0.87 -22.26
N GLU A 17 -6.11 0.91 -23.11
CA GLU A 17 -6.06 1.69 -24.35
C GLU A 17 -7.26 1.39 -25.26
N LYS A 18 -8.03 2.43 -25.62
CA LYS A 18 -8.90 2.39 -26.79
C LYS A 18 -8.30 3.23 -27.90
N ASN A 19 -7.96 2.53 -28.99
CA ASN A 19 -7.65 3.10 -30.29
C ASN A 19 -8.77 4.02 -30.80
N SER A 20 -8.43 5.27 -31.09
CA SER A 20 -9.10 6.04 -32.14
C SER A 20 -8.15 7.07 -32.74
N ARG A 21 -7.74 6.81 -33.97
CA ARG A 21 -7.17 7.80 -34.90
C ARG A 21 -8.21 8.91 -35.12
N LEU A 22 -7.79 10.18 -35.16
CA LEU A 22 -7.96 11.07 -36.32
C LEU A 22 -7.67 12.56 -35.99
N ILE A 23 -6.82 13.13 -36.86
CA ILE A 23 -6.82 14.49 -37.40
C ILE A 23 -6.27 15.63 -36.54
N ALA A 24 -5.08 16.06 -36.97
CA ALA A 24 -4.49 17.36 -36.71
C ALA A 24 -5.38 18.51 -37.21
N ARG A 25 -5.50 19.56 -36.39
CA ARG A 25 -5.68 20.91 -36.89
C ARG A 25 -5.04 21.92 -35.95
N THR A 26 -4.04 22.58 -36.49
CA THR A 26 -3.34 23.73 -35.95
C THR A 26 -4.29 24.91 -35.75
N ARG A 27 -4.16 25.60 -34.62
CA ARG A 27 -4.17 27.08 -34.56
C ARG A 27 -3.56 27.53 -33.24
N THR A 28 -2.40 28.13 -33.41
CA THR A 28 -1.60 28.90 -32.47
C THR A 28 -2.41 30.03 -31.84
N HIS A 29 -2.44 30.08 -30.51
CA HIS A 29 -2.46 31.33 -29.78
C HIS A 29 -1.47 31.20 -28.61
N ASP A 30 -0.32 31.84 -28.78
CA ASP A 30 0.68 32.03 -27.77
C ASP A 30 0.08 32.80 -26.58
N PHE A 31 0.02 32.13 -25.43
CA PHE A 31 0.08 32.79 -24.13
C PHE A 31 1.24 32.17 -23.37
N GLY A 32 2.32 32.95 -23.27
CA GLY A 32 3.56 32.54 -22.62
C GLY A 32 3.33 32.15 -21.17
N PHE A 33 3.39 30.85 -20.90
CA PHE A 33 3.60 30.36 -19.55
C PHE A 33 5.09 30.47 -19.22
N THR A 34 5.43 31.61 -18.62
CA THR A 34 6.65 31.72 -17.82
C THR A 34 6.68 30.55 -16.83
N GLY A 35 7.76 29.77 -16.87
CA GLY A 35 7.96 28.62 -15.99
C GLY A 35 7.78 29.03 -14.53
N LYS A 36 6.64 28.69 -13.95
CA LYS A 36 6.37 28.93 -12.54
C LYS A 36 7.24 27.97 -11.75
N ARG A 37 8.34 28.51 -11.23
CA ARG A 37 9.20 27.93 -10.21
C ARG A 37 8.35 27.17 -9.19
N LEU A 38 8.69 25.88 -8.99
CA LEU A 38 8.27 25.07 -7.85
C LEU A 38 8.33 25.94 -6.58
N LYS A 39 7.18 26.26 -5.99
CA LYS A 39 7.14 26.96 -4.70
C LYS A 39 7.59 25.97 -3.63
N ARG A 40 8.89 26.05 -3.36
CA ARG A 40 9.67 25.43 -2.30
C ARG A 40 8.87 25.31 -0.99
N CYS A 41 8.37 24.12 -0.66
CA CYS A 41 8.10 23.77 0.73
C CYS A 41 9.43 23.89 1.48
N ARG A 42 9.47 24.74 2.50
CA ARG A 42 10.65 24.92 3.36
C ARG A 42 10.79 23.66 4.23
N MET A 43 11.44 22.63 3.67
CA MET A 43 11.96 21.51 4.44
C MET A 43 13.12 22.04 5.28
N VAL A 44 12.87 22.38 6.54
CA VAL A 44 13.95 22.65 7.49
C VAL A 44 14.47 21.31 7.96
N ALA A 45 15.38 20.73 7.18
CA ALA A 45 16.17 19.60 7.62
C ALA A 45 17.26 20.12 8.58
N MET A 46 16.96 20.14 9.88
CA MET A 46 18.03 20.15 10.89
C MET A 46 18.49 18.71 11.13
N ALA A 47 19.79 18.50 10.96
CA ALA A 47 20.46 17.23 11.15
C ALA A 47 20.25 16.67 12.57
N THR A 48 20.23 15.33 12.67
CA THR A 48 20.20 14.44 13.85
C THR A 48 18.86 13.90 14.37
N SER A 49 17.69 14.40 13.94
CA SER A 49 16.42 13.82 14.39
C SER A 49 15.79 12.95 13.30
N LEU A 50 15.60 11.65 13.57
CA LEU A 50 14.77 10.73 12.76
C LEU A 50 13.26 11.08 12.84
N GLU A 51 12.94 12.16 13.54
CA GLU A 51 11.61 12.69 13.74
C GLU A 51 11.12 13.42 12.47
N LEU A 52 9.92 13.07 12.02
CA LEU A 52 9.23 13.72 10.91
C LEU A 52 7.83 14.12 11.37
N GLU A 53 7.46 15.38 11.16
CA GLU A 53 6.08 15.83 11.39
C GLU A 53 5.21 15.45 10.18
N LEU A 54 4.17 14.66 10.41
CA LEU A 54 3.25 14.21 9.37
C LEU A 54 1.80 14.49 9.75
N PRO A 55 0.94 14.75 8.76
CA PRO A 55 -0.50 14.69 8.95
C PRO A 55 -0.93 13.25 9.26
N LEU A 56 -1.89 13.10 10.15
CA LEU A 56 -2.42 11.82 10.61
C LEU A 56 -3.89 11.71 10.22
N LEU A 57 -4.26 10.56 9.65
CA LEU A 57 -5.65 10.21 9.40
C LEU A 57 -6.11 9.19 10.44
N PRO A 58 -7.28 9.37 11.06
CA PRO A 58 -7.82 8.40 11.99
C PRO A 58 -8.33 7.17 11.24
N PHE A 59 -7.89 5.99 11.68
CA PHE A 59 -8.41 4.70 11.22
C PHE A 59 -9.01 3.95 12.40
N SER A 60 -10.02 3.12 12.13
CA SER A 60 -10.53 2.20 13.14
C SER A 60 -9.48 1.14 13.47
N LEU A 61 -9.53 0.57 14.67
CA LEU A 61 -8.59 -0.49 15.10
C LEU A 61 -8.61 -1.72 14.16
N ASN A 62 -9.74 -1.96 13.50
CA ASN A 62 -9.94 -3.05 12.55
C ASN A 62 -9.41 -2.74 11.14
N GLU A 63 -8.86 -1.55 10.92
CA GLU A 63 -8.42 -1.07 9.61
C GLU A 63 -6.90 -0.82 9.60
N VAL A 64 -6.15 -1.89 9.88
CA VAL A 64 -4.69 -1.82 9.85
C VAL A 64 -4.23 -1.82 8.40
N LEU A 65 -3.59 -0.72 8.00
CA LEU A 65 -2.93 -0.61 6.70
C LEU A 65 -1.47 -1.05 6.84
N VAL A 66 -1.14 -2.19 6.26
CA VAL A 66 0.24 -2.68 6.23
C VAL A 66 1.02 -2.08 5.05
N PRO A 67 2.36 -2.08 5.08
CA PRO A 67 3.16 -1.78 3.90
C PRO A 67 2.69 -2.58 2.67
N SER A 68 2.83 -2.00 1.47
CA SER A 68 2.33 -2.47 0.17
C SER A 68 0.81 -2.45 -0.05
N GLU A 69 0.00 -2.51 1.00
CA GLU A 69 -1.45 -2.48 0.90
C GLU A 69 -1.94 -1.11 0.42
N SER A 70 -2.94 -1.12 -0.47
CA SER A 70 -3.61 0.09 -0.96
C SER A 70 -5.04 0.16 -0.47
N LYS A 71 -5.49 1.36 -0.10
CA LYS A 71 -6.86 1.62 0.34
C LYS A 71 -7.39 2.87 -0.33
N THR A 72 -8.62 2.76 -0.83
CA THR A 72 -9.36 3.89 -1.38
C THR A 72 -10.17 4.55 -0.25
N LEU A 73 -10.09 5.87 -0.15
CA LEU A 73 -10.78 6.67 0.85
C LEU A 73 -11.63 7.75 0.18
N HIS A 74 -12.80 8.00 0.75
CA HIS A 74 -13.61 9.18 0.43
C HIS A 74 -13.35 10.24 1.49
N LEU A 75 -12.80 11.38 1.06
CA LEU A 75 -12.53 12.51 1.93
C LEU A 75 -13.60 13.56 1.71
N TYR A 76 -14.55 13.66 2.63
CA TYR A 76 -15.67 14.61 2.53
C TYR A 76 -15.29 16.01 3.03
N GLU A 77 -14.35 16.12 3.97
CA GLU A 77 -13.96 17.41 4.52
C GLU A 77 -12.84 18.07 3.72
N ALA A 78 -13.07 19.33 3.33
CA ALA A 78 -12.09 20.15 2.62
C ALA A 78 -10.75 20.28 3.36
N ARG A 79 -10.75 20.13 4.69
CA ARG A 79 -9.56 20.20 5.55
C ARG A 79 -8.52 19.15 5.18
N TYR A 80 -8.96 17.96 4.77
CA TYR A 80 -8.05 16.89 4.34
C TYR A 80 -7.60 17.06 2.89
N LEU A 81 -8.35 17.78 2.04
CA LEU A 81 -7.96 18.02 0.65
C LEU A 81 -6.67 18.84 0.53
N GLY A 82 -6.39 19.71 1.51
CA GLY A 82 -5.13 20.45 1.59
C GLY A 82 -3.90 19.58 1.87
N LEU A 83 -4.09 18.30 2.25
CA LEU A 83 -3.01 17.34 2.49
C LEU A 83 -2.50 16.68 1.22
N LEU A 84 -3.26 16.74 0.14
CA LEU A 84 -3.02 15.92 -1.04
C LEU A 84 -2.67 16.80 -2.23
N GLU A 85 -1.53 16.51 -2.86
CA GLU A 85 -1.04 17.28 -4.00
C GLU A 85 -1.85 17.04 -5.27
N GLU A 86 -2.34 15.81 -5.48
CA GLU A 86 -3.07 15.40 -6.69
C GLU A 86 -4.20 14.42 -6.33
N VAL A 87 -5.46 14.84 -6.51
CA VAL A 87 -6.65 14.02 -6.19
C VAL A 87 -7.77 14.22 -7.19
N GLU A 88 -8.54 13.16 -7.44
CA GLU A 88 -9.78 13.24 -8.18
C GLU A 88 -10.85 13.89 -7.29
N ARG A 89 -11.12 15.18 -7.56
CA ARG A 89 -12.15 15.93 -6.85
C ARG A 89 -13.52 15.50 -7.37
N LEU A 90 -14.40 15.15 -6.45
CA LEU A 90 -15.79 14.85 -6.74
C LEU A 90 -16.64 16.10 -6.48
N GLU A 91 -17.93 16.05 -6.86
CA GLU A 91 -18.89 17.11 -6.53
C GLU A 91 -18.95 17.38 -5.02
N VAL A 92 -18.74 16.34 -4.20
CA VAL A 92 -18.58 16.42 -2.74
C VAL A 92 -17.31 15.69 -2.32
N GLY A 93 -16.25 16.43 -2.02
CA GLY A 93 -15.00 15.89 -1.48
C GLY A 93 -14.00 15.40 -2.54
N ALA A 94 -13.22 14.37 -2.20
CA ALA A 94 -12.31 13.71 -3.14
C ALA A 94 -12.20 12.20 -2.91
N LEU A 95 -11.97 11.48 -4.00
CA LEU A 95 -11.60 10.08 -4.00
C LEU A 95 -10.08 9.97 -4.03
N VAL A 96 -9.49 9.29 -3.04
CA VAL A 96 -8.04 9.12 -2.96
C VAL A 96 -7.66 7.67 -2.76
N SER A 97 -6.58 7.25 -3.42
CA SER A 97 -5.95 5.95 -3.17
C SER A 97 -4.67 6.18 -2.39
N ILE A 98 -4.62 5.63 -1.17
CA ILE A 98 -3.45 5.66 -0.32
C ILE A 98 -2.75 4.30 -0.33
N ARG A 99 -1.45 4.29 -0.03
CA ARG A 99 -0.66 3.06 0.08
C ARG A 99 0.24 3.08 1.31
N GLY A 100 0.32 1.96 2.02
CA GLY A 100 1.27 1.78 3.10
C GLY A 100 2.70 1.70 2.56
N ILE A 101 3.59 2.58 3.04
CA ILE A 101 5.01 2.59 2.63
C ILE A 101 5.89 1.89 3.66
N GLY A 102 5.92 2.39 4.89
CA GLY A 102 6.77 1.90 5.95
C GLY A 102 6.08 2.03 7.30
N ARG A 103 6.67 1.43 8.32
CA ARG A 103 6.15 1.49 9.69
C ARG A 103 6.73 2.68 10.41
N VAL A 104 5.90 3.30 11.24
CA VAL A 104 6.29 4.44 12.05
C VAL A 104 5.73 4.30 13.46
N LYS A 105 6.39 4.94 14.41
CA LYS A 105 5.89 5.14 15.78
C LYS A 105 5.59 6.61 15.95
N ILE A 106 4.40 6.92 16.47
CA ILE A 106 4.06 8.28 16.88
C ILE A 106 4.76 8.58 18.21
N VAL A 107 5.53 9.65 18.22
CA VAL A 107 6.24 10.15 19.40
C VAL A 107 5.34 11.10 20.18
N LYS A 108 4.71 12.06 19.49
CA LYS A 108 3.82 13.05 20.09
C LYS A 108 2.81 13.59 19.08
N PHE A 109 1.67 14.02 19.58
CA PHE A 109 0.72 14.84 18.82
C PHE A 109 1.12 16.31 18.93
N VAL A 110 1.09 17.01 17.80
CA VAL A 110 1.47 18.43 17.69
C VAL A 110 0.23 19.30 17.62
N GLN A 111 -0.78 18.87 16.87
CA GLN A 111 -1.94 19.68 16.51
C GLN A 111 -3.15 18.77 16.25
N ALA A 112 -4.36 19.27 16.50
CA ALA A 112 -5.63 18.57 16.22
C ALA A 112 -6.50 19.28 15.16
N ASP A 113 -6.38 20.60 15.01
CA ASP A 113 -7.12 21.39 14.02
C ASP A 113 -6.17 22.04 13.00
N PRO A 114 -6.44 22.03 11.68
CA PRO A 114 -7.65 21.53 11.03
C PRO A 114 -7.68 20.00 10.85
N TYR A 115 -6.57 19.32 11.11
CA TYR A 115 -6.41 17.87 11.11
C TYR A 115 -5.34 17.48 12.12
N LEU A 116 -5.30 16.19 12.48
CA LEU A 116 -4.29 15.66 13.40
C LEU A 116 -2.91 15.76 12.75
N LYS A 117 -1.94 16.25 13.52
CA LYS A 117 -0.51 16.17 13.19
C LYS A 117 0.24 15.52 14.33
N GLY A 118 1.23 14.72 13.97
CA GLY A 118 2.11 14.11 14.95
C GLY A 118 3.54 14.05 14.44
N VAL A 119 4.46 14.02 15.40
CA VAL A 119 5.85 13.68 15.14
C VAL A 119 5.98 12.17 15.16
N VAL A 120 6.60 11.62 14.12
CA VAL A 120 6.81 10.20 13.95
C VAL A 120 8.27 9.86 13.76
N ILE A 121 8.65 8.64 14.16
CA ILE A 121 9.95 8.05 13.89
C ILE A 121 9.77 6.74 13.11
N PRO A 122 10.68 6.40 12.18
CA PRO A 122 10.58 5.16 11.43
C PRO A 122 10.83 3.94 12.32
N VAL A 123 10.14 2.83 12.03
CA VAL A 123 10.35 1.53 12.67
C VAL A 123 10.98 0.58 11.66
N GLN A 124 12.30 0.43 11.76
CA GLN A 124 13.08 -0.49 10.95
C GLN A 124 13.18 -1.88 11.60
N ASP A 125 13.18 -2.90 10.77
CA ASP A 125 13.55 -4.24 11.18
C ASP A 125 15.01 -4.33 11.61
N ARG A 126 15.30 -5.36 12.41
CA ARG A 126 16.67 -5.73 12.73
C ARG A 126 17.30 -6.28 11.46
N VAL A 127 18.45 -5.73 11.07
CA VAL A 127 19.24 -6.30 9.97
C VAL A 127 19.76 -7.66 10.47
N PRO A 128 19.39 -8.78 9.83
CA PRO A 128 19.90 -10.08 10.27
C PRO A 128 21.38 -10.21 9.91
N ASP A 129 22.14 -10.90 10.75
CA ASP A 129 23.59 -11.10 10.60
C ASP A 129 23.96 -11.84 9.29
N SER A 130 23.00 -12.53 8.66
CA SER A 130 23.19 -13.24 7.40
C SER A 130 22.17 -12.82 6.34
N VAL A 131 22.43 -11.68 5.69
CA VAL A 131 21.64 -11.18 4.53
C VAL A 131 21.51 -12.24 3.43
N SER A 132 22.49 -13.13 3.29
CA SER A 132 22.48 -14.26 2.34
C SER A 132 21.32 -15.24 2.54
N LYS A 133 20.79 -15.39 3.77
CA LYS A 133 19.64 -16.27 4.05
C LYS A 133 18.30 -15.63 3.73
N LEU A 134 18.23 -14.29 3.70
CA LEU A 134 16.99 -13.58 3.35
C LEU A 134 16.62 -13.77 1.89
N HIS A 135 17.60 -13.75 0.98
CA HIS A 135 17.34 -13.79 -0.45
C HIS A 135 16.56 -15.04 -0.91
N PRO A 136 16.95 -16.29 -0.54
CA PRO A 136 16.16 -17.48 -0.84
C PRO A 136 14.73 -17.40 -0.30
N LYS A 137 14.54 -16.82 0.89
CA LYS A 137 13.22 -16.70 1.51
C LYS A 137 12.33 -15.69 0.80
N VAL A 138 12.91 -14.55 0.42
CA VAL A 138 12.25 -13.54 -0.42
C VAL A 138 11.76 -14.17 -1.71
N MET A 139 12.61 -14.95 -2.40
CA MET A 139 12.22 -15.62 -3.65
C MET A 139 11.08 -16.63 -3.43
N GLN A 140 11.16 -17.47 -2.39
CA GLN A 140 10.08 -18.42 -2.06
C GLN A 140 8.73 -17.72 -1.81
N VAL A 141 8.73 -16.61 -1.08
CA VAL A 141 7.49 -15.84 -0.83
C VAL A 141 6.95 -15.26 -2.14
N LYS A 142 7.81 -14.69 -2.99
CA LYS A 142 7.40 -14.16 -4.30
C LYS A 142 6.80 -15.24 -5.20
N GLU A 143 7.45 -16.39 -5.31
CA GLU A 143 6.96 -17.54 -6.10
C GLU A 143 5.60 -18.05 -5.59
N ALA A 144 5.44 -18.15 -4.27
CA ALA A 144 4.16 -18.50 -3.66
C ALA A 144 3.08 -17.45 -3.95
N LEU A 145 3.42 -16.15 -3.90
CA LEU A 145 2.48 -15.08 -4.24
C LEU A 145 2.07 -15.08 -5.71
N TYR A 146 3.01 -15.34 -6.64
CA TYR A 146 2.67 -15.52 -8.05
C TYR A 146 1.71 -16.70 -8.24
N SER A 147 2.00 -17.83 -7.58
CA SER A 147 1.13 -19.02 -7.61
C SER A 147 -0.27 -18.72 -7.08
N LEU A 148 -0.36 -18.03 -5.94
CA LEU A 148 -1.63 -17.61 -5.34
C LEU A 148 -2.40 -16.69 -6.28
N ASN A 149 -1.76 -15.66 -6.84
CA ASN A 149 -2.37 -14.74 -7.79
C ASN A 149 -2.89 -15.48 -9.03
N SER A 150 -2.13 -16.43 -9.56
CA SER A 150 -2.54 -17.25 -10.71
C SER A 150 -3.76 -18.15 -10.43
N LEU A 151 -3.99 -18.53 -9.17
CA LEU A 151 -5.21 -19.24 -8.77
C LEU A 151 -6.36 -18.27 -8.52
N GLU A 152 -6.10 -17.14 -7.86
CA GLU A 152 -7.12 -16.14 -7.55
C GLU A 152 -7.82 -15.59 -8.80
N ILE A 153 -7.06 -15.31 -9.88
CA ILE A 153 -7.63 -14.83 -11.16
C ILE A 153 -8.55 -15.86 -11.84
N LYS A 154 -8.48 -17.14 -11.46
CA LYS A 154 -9.34 -18.21 -11.99
C LYS A 154 -10.65 -18.32 -11.22
N LEU A 155 -10.71 -17.78 -10.00
CA LEU A 155 -11.94 -17.81 -9.21
C LEU A 155 -13.00 -16.98 -9.93
N LYS A 156 -14.23 -17.49 -9.97
CA LYS A 156 -15.37 -16.63 -10.29
C LYS A 156 -15.61 -15.70 -9.11
N ALA A 157 -15.38 -14.40 -9.31
CA ALA A 157 -15.64 -13.38 -8.32
C ALA A 157 -17.08 -12.84 -8.47
N PRO A 158 -17.86 -12.72 -7.38
CA PRO A 158 -19.05 -11.89 -7.33
C PRO A 158 -18.76 -10.45 -7.82
N LYS A 159 -19.77 -9.75 -8.36
CA LYS A 159 -19.59 -8.36 -8.83
C LYS A 159 -19.15 -7.41 -7.70
N GLU A 160 -19.51 -7.75 -6.47
CA GLU A 160 -19.24 -7.00 -5.24
C GLU A 160 -17.93 -7.43 -4.56
N ALA A 161 -17.23 -8.44 -5.08
CA ALA A 161 -16.00 -8.94 -4.49
C ALA A 161 -14.83 -7.98 -4.73
N GLN A 162 -13.81 -8.13 -3.88
CA GLN A 162 -12.57 -7.38 -4.02
C GLN A 162 -11.88 -7.67 -5.36
N LEU A 163 -11.08 -6.72 -5.83
CA LEU A 163 -10.31 -6.89 -7.06
C LEU A 163 -9.29 -8.02 -6.91
N GLN A 164 -9.32 -8.97 -7.84
CA GLN A 164 -8.37 -10.09 -7.97
C GLN A 164 -6.93 -9.66 -8.28
N THR A 165 -6.65 -8.36 -8.32
CA THR A 165 -5.36 -7.77 -8.68
C THR A 165 -4.59 -7.27 -7.46
N ARG A 166 -5.13 -7.37 -6.24
CA ARG A 166 -4.48 -6.83 -5.03
C ARG A 166 -3.11 -7.47 -4.76
N ILE A 167 -3.00 -8.79 -4.91
CA ILE A 167 -1.73 -9.51 -4.74
C ILE A 167 -0.71 -9.07 -5.79
N ALA A 168 -1.10 -9.07 -7.07
CA ALA A 168 -0.23 -8.58 -8.16
C ALA A 168 0.23 -7.13 -7.94
N ASN A 169 -0.68 -6.23 -7.55
CA ASN A 169 -0.39 -4.82 -7.31
C ASN A 169 0.54 -4.61 -6.10
N SER A 170 0.41 -5.46 -5.08
CA SER A 170 1.27 -5.49 -3.91
C SER A 170 2.68 -5.95 -4.31
N LEU A 171 2.78 -7.06 -5.03
CA LEU A 171 4.03 -7.65 -5.49
C LEU A 171 4.80 -6.71 -6.42
N MET A 172 4.13 -6.15 -7.43
CA MET A 172 4.71 -5.15 -8.33
C MET A 172 5.26 -3.96 -7.54
N TRP A 173 4.57 -3.49 -6.50
CA TRP A 173 5.06 -2.37 -5.69
C TRP A 173 6.32 -2.73 -4.89
N THR A 174 6.48 -3.96 -4.43
CA THR A 174 7.70 -4.36 -3.69
C THR A 174 8.97 -4.21 -4.51
N GLU A 175 8.85 -4.33 -5.84
CA GLU A 175 9.95 -4.28 -6.81
C GLU A 175 10.19 -2.86 -7.33
N LYS A 176 9.24 -1.93 -7.14
CA LYS A 176 9.41 -0.55 -7.58
C LYS A 176 10.49 0.14 -6.77
N GLU A 177 11.35 0.88 -7.48
CA GLU A 177 12.23 1.85 -6.86
C GLU A 177 11.38 3.01 -6.32
N LEU A 178 11.53 3.28 -5.02
CA LEU A 178 10.71 4.28 -4.34
C LEU A 178 11.44 5.61 -4.38
N LEU A 179 11.09 6.45 -5.36
CA LEU A 179 11.60 7.82 -5.49
C LEU A 179 10.74 8.79 -4.66
N LEU A 180 10.75 8.68 -3.33
CA LEU A 180 10.09 9.67 -2.47
C LEU A 180 11.12 10.65 -1.89
N HIS A 181 10.72 11.92 -1.77
CA HIS A 181 11.53 12.99 -1.15
C HIS A 181 11.60 12.91 0.38
N CYS A 182 11.47 11.71 0.97
CA CYS A 182 11.59 11.50 2.42
C CYS A 182 12.94 10.87 2.78
N ASN A 183 13.29 10.94 4.06
CA ASN A 183 14.49 10.32 4.60
C ASN A 183 14.45 8.80 4.33
N GLU A 184 15.56 8.25 3.82
CA GLU A 184 15.75 6.82 3.51
C GLU A 184 15.40 5.91 4.69
N ALA A 185 15.51 6.40 5.93
CA ALA A 185 15.17 5.66 7.13
C ALA A 185 13.68 5.23 7.20
N PHE A 186 12.77 5.92 6.49
CA PHE A 186 11.34 5.59 6.45
C PHE A 186 10.99 4.49 5.44
N PHE A 187 11.94 4.09 4.60
CA PHE A 187 11.68 3.11 3.57
C PHE A 187 12.08 1.71 4.06
N PRO A 188 11.15 0.75 3.96
CA PRO A 188 11.48 -0.64 4.27
C PRO A 188 12.42 -1.23 3.21
N SER A 189 13.27 -2.14 3.65
CA SER A 189 14.09 -2.99 2.76
C SER A 189 13.22 -3.89 1.87
N LEU A 190 13.81 -4.48 0.82
CA LEU A 190 13.08 -5.41 -0.05
C LEU A 190 12.48 -6.59 0.73
N ALA A 191 13.22 -7.15 1.69
CA ALA A 191 12.76 -8.24 2.53
C ALA A 191 11.52 -7.85 3.34
N GLU A 192 11.53 -6.66 3.93
CA GLU A 192 10.38 -6.10 4.64
C GLU A 192 9.19 -5.92 3.68
N ARG A 193 9.39 -5.29 2.52
CA ARG A 193 8.31 -5.08 1.53
C ARG A 193 7.66 -6.39 1.11
N VAL A 194 8.47 -7.39 0.78
CA VAL A 194 7.98 -8.72 0.36
C VAL A 194 7.26 -9.44 1.50
N SER A 195 7.72 -9.29 2.75
CA SER A 195 7.04 -9.89 3.89
C SER A 195 5.62 -9.34 4.11
N PHE A 196 5.37 -8.06 3.85
CA PHE A 196 4.01 -7.51 3.93
C PHE A 196 3.17 -7.79 2.69
N ALA A 197 3.82 -8.13 1.56
CA ALA A 197 3.11 -8.33 0.30
C ALA A 197 2.13 -9.51 0.31
N ALA A 198 2.30 -10.44 1.25
CA ALA A 198 1.40 -11.57 1.48
C ALA A 198 0.11 -11.22 2.22
N LEU A 199 0.08 -10.09 2.93
CA LEU A 199 -1.02 -9.72 3.82
C LEU A 199 -2.08 -8.90 3.08
N GLN A 200 -2.41 -9.36 1.87
CA GLN A 200 -3.46 -8.76 1.05
C GLN A 200 -4.74 -9.59 1.19
N PRO A 201 -5.90 -8.93 1.18
CA PRO A 201 -7.16 -9.65 1.17
C PRO A 201 -7.41 -10.30 -0.20
N ILE A 202 -7.98 -11.51 -0.15
CA ILE A 202 -8.25 -12.36 -1.31
C ILE A 202 -9.71 -12.22 -1.70
N SER A 203 -9.97 -12.21 -3.01
CA SER A 203 -11.31 -12.17 -3.58
C SER A 203 -12.17 -13.34 -3.10
N GLY A 204 -13.38 -13.05 -2.62
CA GLY A 204 -14.27 -14.08 -2.06
C GLY A 204 -13.82 -14.64 -0.70
N SER A 205 -13.08 -13.85 0.08
CA SER A 205 -12.79 -14.18 1.49
C SER A 205 -14.05 -14.12 2.35
N THR A 206 -14.23 -15.10 3.22
CA THR A 206 -15.26 -15.12 4.27
C THR A 206 -14.89 -14.17 5.42
N GLU A 207 -15.85 -13.86 6.30
CA GLU A 207 -15.59 -13.02 7.48
C GLU A 207 -14.50 -13.60 8.39
N SER A 208 -14.50 -14.92 8.62
CA SER A 208 -13.46 -15.58 9.40
C SER A 208 -12.07 -15.49 8.74
N GLU A 209 -11.99 -15.53 7.40
CA GLU A 209 -10.74 -15.37 6.66
C GLU A 209 -10.22 -13.93 6.74
N LEU A 210 -11.12 -12.94 6.66
CA LEU A 210 -10.77 -11.53 6.85
C LEU A 210 -10.30 -11.23 8.28
N LEU A 211 -10.92 -11.85 9.29
CA LEU A 211 -10.49 -11.75 10.67
C LEU A 211 -9.09 -12.36 10.87
N LYS A 212 -8.84 -13.55 10.31
CA LYS A 212 -7.51 -14.19 10.35
C LYS A 212 -6.46 -13.29 9.69
N LEU A 213 -6.76 -12.72 8.52
CA LEU A 213 -5.89 -11.76 7.85
C LEU A 213 -5.58 -10.55 8.74
N GLN A 214 -6.60 -9.97 9.38
CA GLN A 214 -6.44 -8.82 10.25
C GLN A 214 -5.53 -9.13 11.47
N GLN A 215 -5.64 -10.32 12.04
CA GLN A 215 -4.77 -10.79 13.12
C GLN A 215 -3.32 -10.94 12.64
N GLU A 216 -3.10 -11.53 11.47
CA GLU A 216 -1.75 -11.66 10.88
C GLU A 216 -1.14 -10.29 10.54
N LYS A 217 -1.94 -9.33 10.06
CA LYS A 217 -1.48 -7.94 9.87
C LYS A 217 -0.99 -7.31 11.16
N LEU A 218 -1.75 -7.40 12.24
CA LEU A 218 -1.35 -6.87 13.54
C LEU A 218 -0.04 -7.52 14.02
N ARG A 219 0.04 -8.85 13.96
CA ARG A 219 1.24 -9.60 14.32
C ARG A 219 2.46 -9.18 13.51
N ALA A 220 2.29 -8.99 12.20
CA ALA A 220 3.34 -8.58 11.28
C ALA A 220 3.82 -7.14 11.54
N MET A 221 2.91 -6.24 11.92
CA MET A 221 3.26 -4.84 12.26
C MET A 221 4.16 -4.77 13.50
N ASP A 222 3.95 -5.62 14.49
CA ASP A 222 4.73 -5.67 15.73
C ASP A 222 6.07 -6.39 15.59
N LEU A 223 6.16 -7.36 14.67
CA LEU A 223 7.36 -8.17 14.49
C LEU A 223 8.49 -7.37 13.83
N ARG A 224 9.69 -7.34 14.45
CA ARG A 224 10.88 -6.62 13.92
C ARG A 224 11.93 -7.52 13.27
N ASP A 225 11.65 -8.81 13.18
CA ASP A 225 12.51 -9.79 12.52
C ASP A 225 11.96 -10.08 11.12
N SER A 226 12.64 -9.58 10.08
CA SER A 226 12.23 -9.79 8.68
C SER A 226 12.23 -11.25 8.29
N PHE A 227 13.18 -12.04 8.81
CA PHE A 227 13.32 -13.45 8.45
C PHE A 227 12.12 -14.22 8.99
N GLN A 228 11.82 -14.05 10.28
CA GLN A 228 10.64 -14.66 10.89
C GLN A 228 9.34 -14.15 10.22
N ARG A 229 9.26 -12.87 9.86
CA ARG A 229 8.07 -12.35 9.17
C ARG A 229 7.89 -12.97 7.78
N LEU A 230 8.98 -13.19 7.04
CA LEU A 230 8.94 -13.91 5.76
C LEU A 230 8.54 -15.38 5.93
N ASP A 231 8.97 -16.06 7.01
CA ASP A 231 8.51 -17.42 7.35
C ASP A 231 6.99 -17.46 7.56
N ASN A 232 6.48 -16.61 8.45
CA ASN A 232 5.04 -16.50 8.73
C ASN A 232 4.25 -16.16 7.46
N SER A 233 4.80 -15.26 6.63
CA SER A 233 4.16 -14.86 5.37
C SER A 233 4.10 -16.02 4.38
N LEU A 234 5.17 -16.82 4.27
CA LEU A 234 5.18 -17.98 3.39
C LEU A 234 4.15 -19.03 3.84
N GLU A 235 4.05 -19.29 5.15
CA GLU A 235 3.05 -20.19 5.71
C GLU A 235 1.63 -19.69 5.42
N PHE A 236 1.36 -18.40 5.67
CA PHE A 236 0.07 -17.79 5.39
C PHE A 236 -0.32 -17.86 3.90
N VAL A 237 0.63 -17.64 2.99
CA VAL A 237 0.38 -17.75 1.55
C VAL A 237 0.09 -19.19 1.14
N LYS A 238 0.81 -20.18 1.67
CA LYS A 238 0.55 -21.59 1.40
C LYS A 238 -0.85 -22.02 1.85
N ASP A 239 -1.25 -21.62 3.06
CA ASP A 239 -2.62 -21.81 3.55
C ASP A 239 -3.65 -21.23 2.57
N ASN A 240 -3.41 -20.01 2.09
CA ASN A 240 -4.30 -19.34 1.16
C ASN A 240 -4.33 -20.02 -0.22
N ILE A 241 -3.20 -20.52 -0.72
CA ILE A 241 -3.14 -21.31 -1.96
C ILE A 241 -4.04 -22.55 -1.83
N SER A 242 -3.89 -23.32 -0.74
CA SER A 242 -4.71 -24.51 -0.50
C SER A 242 -6.20 -24.17 -0.43
N ARG A 243 -6.56 -23.05 0.22
CA ARG A 243 -7.95 -22.59 0.31
C ARG A 243 -8.52 -22.17 -1.04
N VAL A 244 -7.79 -21.35 -1.79
CA VAL A 244 -8.22 -20.91 -3.12
C VAL A 244 -8.34 -22.10 -4.07
N ALA A 245 -7.40 -23.05 -4.01
CA ALA A 245 -7.48 -24.29 -4.78
C ALA A 245 -8.72 -25.12 -4.43
N ALA A 246 -9.07 -25.24 -3.14
CA ALA A 246 -10.29 -25.91 -2.72
C ALA A 246 -11.56 -25.18 -3.23
N LYS A 247 -11.60 -23.84 -3.15
CA LYS A 247 -12.70 -23.03 -3.71
C LYS A 247 -12.85 -23.24 -5.22
N LEU A 248 -11.75 -23.28 -5.96
CA LEU A 248 -11.76 -23.59 -7.40
C LEU A 248 -12.29 -24.99 -7.70
N ALA A 249 -11.88 -25.99 -6.92
CA ALA A 249 -12.35 -27.36 -7.08
C ALA A 249 -13.87 -27.45 -6.89
N ILE A 250 -14.41 -26.82 -5.85
CA ILE A 250 -15.86 -26.77 -5.60
C ILE A 250 -16.59 -26.09 -6.78
N GLN A 251 -16.10 -24.92 -7.22
CA GLN A 251 -16.68 -24.22 -8.38
C GLN A 251 -16.66 -25.06 -9.66
N SER A 252 -15.64 -25.90 -9.86
CA SER A 252 -15.54 -26.76 -11.04
C SER A 252 -16.59 -27.89 -11.04
N VAL A 253 -16.98 -28.38 -9.87
CA VAL A 253 -17.99 -29.43 -9.70
C VAL A 253 -19.41 -28.86 -9.82
N GLU A 254 -19.67 -27.67 -9.27
CA GLU A 254 -20.98 -26.99 -9.34
C GLU A 254 -21.35 -26.53 -10.77
N MET A 255 -20.39 -26.52 -11.69
CA MET A 255 -20.58 -26.14 -13.09
C MET A 255 -20.87 -27.31 -14.04
N GLN A 256 -20.80 -28.55 -13.56
CA GLN A 256 -21.14 -29.77 -14.31
C GLN A 256 -22.62 -30.13 -14.14
#